data_AF-A0A7Y3MLX9-F1
#
_entry.id   AF-A0A7Y3MLX9-F1
#
_cell.length_a   1.000
_cell.length_b   1.000
_cell.length_c   1.000
_cell.angle_alpha   90.00
_cell.angle_beta   90.00
_cell.angle_gamma   90.00
#
_symmetry.space_group_name_H-M   'P 1'
#
loop_
_entity.id
_entity.type
_entity.pdbx_description
1 polymer ?
#
loop_
_entity_poly.entity_id
_entity_poly.type
_entity_poly.pdbx_seq_one_letter_code
_entity_poly.pdbx_strand_id
1 'polypeptide(L)'
;MTKIYSTRNVFSSLMIALFLLPSVMFGNFNFNSSSFLIEEEVREMGTFNLVSIDEQNLAKLNRITQIVTTFDVNKAYAGPKLKDGRYFVKTPTKYTSKPIKQIRSNLGFAVTSYDDESEASNLNDCCDFVDGKPVALSFTYLGGGCDASNNSQGSKTECTGGVGSPQMISIIASDKEDGSGDIYFSGDVALGESFTISNNGDNFSSELFVRINDGAEILNIHTSCSAPLVGGEIFGSLKFDGLVTDKGEVCGEGDFPPPVQDCCDVVNGKPVSLSFSYLGGGCDASNNTQGDKTECTGGIGSPQIISVVASNKEDGSGDIYFSGDVALGDAFIISNNGDNFSSELFVRINDGAEILNIHTSCSAPLVSGEIFGSLKLNGLLTDDGEVCGE
;
A
#
# COMPACT_ATOMS: atom_id res chain seq x y z
N MET A 1 -17.08 40.94 -42.12
CA MET A 1 -15.83 40.50 -42.79
C MET A 1 -15.76 38.99 -42.66
N THR A 2 -15.75 38.32 -43.80
CA THR A 2 -15.89 36.86 -43.98
C THR A 2 -14.56 36.29 -44.48
N LYS A 3 -14.12 35.14 -43.97
CA LYS A 3 -13.15 34.15 -44.52
C LYS A 3 -13.20 32.96 -43.54
N ILE A 4 -13.72 31.76 -43.83
CA ILE A 4 -13.51 30.72 -44.86
C ILE A 4 -12.12 30.06 -44.83
N TYR A 5 -12.19 28.75 -44.53
CA TYR A 5 -11.28 27.59 -44.46
C TYR A 5 -9.95 27.55 -45.24
N SER A 6 -8.99 26.75 -44.73
CA SER A 6 -8.31 25.70 -45.51
C SER A 6 -7.50 24.72 -44.64
N THR A 7 -7.87 23.44 -44.66
CA THR A 7 -7.06 22.29 -44.24
C THR A 7 -6.04 21.91 -45.31
N ARG A 8 -4.81 21.50 -44.94
CA ARG A 8 -3.94 20.72 -45.83
C ARG A 8 -3.13 19.66 -45.08
N ASN A 9 -3.33 18.43 -45.51
CA ASN A 9 -2.52 17.24 -45.30
C ASN A 9 -1.08 17.45 -45.80
N VAL A 10 -0.11 16.83 -45.12
CA VAL A 10 1.19 16.48 -45.69
C VAL A 10 1.46 15.01 -45.37
N PHE A 11 1.35 14.17 -46.40
CA PHE A 11 1.90 12.82 -46.42
C PHE A 11 3.42 12.92 -46.62
N SER A 12 4.20 12.19 -45.83
CA SER A 12 5.63 11.96 -46.08
C SER A 12 5.83 10.55 -46.62
N SER A 13 6.44 10.47 -47.80
CA SER A 13 6.81 9.24 -48.50
C SER A 13 8.08 8.65 -47.92
N LEU A 14 8.07 7.35 -47.58
CA LEU A 14 9.29 6.57 -47.35
C LEU A 14 9.56 5.66 -48.56
N MET A 15 10.69 5.91 -49.22
CA MET A 15 11.24 5.09 -50.30
C MET A 15 11.92 3.85 -49.71
N ILE A 16 11.53 2.65 -50.17
CA ILE A 16 12.30 1.42 -49.96
C ILE A 16 13.01 1.07 -51.27
N ALA A 17 14.34 1.02 -51.21
CA ALA A 17 15.21 0.63 -52.30
C ALA A 17 15.24 -0.89 -52.47
N LEU A 18 15.03 -1.33 -53.71
CA LEU A 18 15.07 -2.72 -54.17
C LEU A 18 16.47 -3.04 -54.71
N PHE A 19 17.15 -4.08 -54.20
CA PHE A 19 18.32 -4.67 -54.85
C PHE A 19 18.05 -6.15 -55.20
N LEU A 20 18.37 -6.50 -56.44
CA LEU A 20 18.16 -7.80 -57.08
C LEU A 20 19.43 -8.66 -57.05
N LEU A 21 19.27 -9.92 -56.62
CA LEU A 21 19.84 -11.20 -57.13
C LEU A 21 21.37 -11.45 -57.05
N PRO A 22 21.88 -12.72 -57.14
CA PRO A 22 21.23 -13.97 -57.57
C PRO A 22 21.46 -15.24 -56.72
N SER A 23 20.68 -16.27 -57.07
CA SER A 23 20.67 -17.67 -56.62
C SER A 23 21.99 -18.42 -56.80
N VAL A 24 22.23 -19.51 -56.04
CA VAL A 24 22.63 -20.88 -56.49
C VAL A 24 22.81 -21.88 -55.29
N MET A 25 22.09 -23.03 -55.40
CA MET A 25 22.31 -24.43 -54.93
C MET A 25 22.35 -24.88 -53.44
N PHE A 26 21.35 -25.72 -53.13
CA PHE A 26 21.33 -27.01 -52.40
C PHE A 26 22.21 -27.28 -51.17
N GLY A 27 21.52 -27.52 -50.05
CA GLY A 27 21.98 -28.38 -48.95
C GLY A 27 20.80 -28.75 -48.04
N ASN A 28 20.44 -30.03 -47.99
CA ASN A 28 19.43 -30.56 -47.06
C ASN A 28 19.92 -30.39 -45.62
N PHE A 29 19.24 -29.57 -44.82
CA PHE A 29 19.39 -29.55 -43.36
C PHE A 29 18.02 -29.63 -42.69
N ASN A 30 17.90 -30.64 -41.84
CA ASN A 30 16.78 -30.91 -40.96
C ASN A 30 16.91 -29.95 -39.75
N PHE A 31 15.90 -29.13 -39.47
CA PHE A 31 15.82 -28.38 -38.21
C PHE A 31 14.48 -28.59 -37.54
N ASN A 32 14.58 -29.15 -36.34
CA ASN A 32 13.55 -29.22 -35.31
C ASN A 32 13.40 -27.84 -34.64
N SER A 33 12.22 -27.61 -34.10
CA SER A 33 11.87 -26.65 -33.03
C SER A 33 12.01 -25.14 -33.29
N SER A 34 10.82 -24.51 -33.33
CA SER A 34 10.42 -23.27 -32.65
C SER A 34 11.15 -21.95 -32.91
N SER A 35 10.46 -21.03 -33.59
CA SER A 35 10.04 -19.71 -33.07
C SER A 35 9.34 -18.93 -34.19
N PHE A 36 8.10 -18.50 -33.95
CA PHE A 36 7.38 -17.60 -34.86
C PHE A 36 7.18 -16.30 -34.10
N LEU A 37 7.85 -15.25 -34.54
CA LEU A 37 7.67 -13.88 -34.07
C LEU A 37 6.46 -13.29 -34.80
N ILE A 38 5.47 -12.82 -34.05
CA ILE A 38 4.51 -11.82 -34.52
C ILE A 38 4.77 -10.59 -33.68
N GLU A 39 5.46 -9.61 -34.25
CA GLU A 39 5.37 -8.22 -33.80
C GLU A 39 4.17 -7.59 -34.53
N GLU A 40 3.10 -7.29 -33.80
CA GLU A 40 2.32 -6.05 -33.95
C GLU A 40 1.28 -5.95 -32.81
N GLU A 41 1.51 -4.95 -31.97
CA GLU A 41 0.54 -4.10 -31.26
C GLU A 41 -0.85 -4.67 -30.92
N VAL A 42 -1.01 -5.17 -29.69
CA VAL A 42 -2.31 -5.23 -29.00
C VAL A 42 -2.11 -4.87 -27.53
N ARG A 43 -2.31 -3.59 -27.19
CA ARG A 43 -2.57 -3.15 -25.81
C ARG A 43 -4.05 -3.38 -25.49
N GLU A 44 -4.29 -3.77 -24.24
CA GLU A 44 -5.59 -4.05 -23.60
C GLU A 44 -6.34 -5.33 -24.04
N MET A 45 -6.11 -6.47 -23.38
CA MET A 45 -7.15 -7.50 -23.24
C MET A 45 -7.01 -8.25 -21.90
N GLY A 46 -8.11 -8.31 -21.15
CA GLY A 46 -8.22 -8.98 -19.85
C GLY A 46 -8.17 -10.51 -19.90
N THR A 47 -8.58 -11.13 -18.79
CA THR A 47 -8.43 -12.55 -18.48
C THR A 47 -8.94 -13.52 -19.57
N PHE A 48 -8.14 -14.55 -19.85
CA PHE A 48 -8.43 -15.58 -20.83
C PHE A 48 -8.81 -16.89 -20.13
N ASN A 49 -9.92 -17.51 -20.52
CA ASN A 49 -10.24 -18.88 -20.13
C ASN A 49 -10.01 -19.81 -21.32
N LEU A 50 -9.11 -20.79 -21.17
CA LEU A 50 -8.91 -21.83 -22.16
C LEU A 50 -9.91 -22.96 -21.93
N VAL A 51 -10.86 -23.14 -22.85
CA VAL A 51 -11.76 -24.29 -22.85
C VAL A 51 -11.48 -25.16 -24.07
N SER A 52 -11.08 -26.41 -23.82
CA SER A 52 -10.89 -27.43 -24.86
C SER A 52 -12.22 -28.10 -25.17
N ILE A 53 -12.76 -27.92 -26.37
CA ILE A 53 -13.97 -28.62 -26.84
C ILE A 53 -13.60 -29.42 -28.10
N ASP A 54 -13.92 -30.72 -28.11
CA ASP A 54 -13.76 -31.55 -29.30
C ASP A 54 -14.85 -31.28 -30.36
N GLU A 55 -14.58 -31.70 -31.59
CA GLU A 55 -15.42 -31.45 -32.77
C GLU A 55 -16.81 -32.12 -32.67
N GLN A 56 -16.96 -33.21 -31.90
CA GLN A 56 -18.25 -33.87 -31.68
C GLN A 56 -19.14 -33.10 -30.70
N ASN A 57 -18.53 -32.41 -29.74
CA ASN A 57 -19.22 -31.61 -28.73
C ASN A 57 -19.54 -30.18 -29.22
N LEU A 58 -18.77 -29.65 -30.17
CA LEU A 58 -19.09 -28.38 -30.85
C LEU A 58 -20.47 -28.43 -31.54
N ALA A 59 -20.80 -29.56 -32.18
CA ALA A 59 -22.09 -29.78 -32.83
C ALA A 59 -23.27 -29.89 -31.83
N LYS A 60 -23.01 -30.29 -30.58
CA LYS A 60 -24.02 -30.32 -29.51
C LYS A 60 -24.27 -28.93 -28.92
N LEU A 61 -23.23 -28.09 -28.84
CA LEU A 61 -23.34 -26.70 -28.37
C LEU A 61 -24.32 -25.89 -29.24
N ASN A 62 -24.27 -26.06 -30.56
CA ASN A 62 -25.18 -25.42 -31.52
C ASN A 62 -26.63 -25.90 -31.43
N ARG A 63 -26.92 -27.03 -30.76
CA ARG A 63 -28.30 -27.54 -30.56
C ARG A 63 -28.94 -27.03 -29.27
N ILE A 64 -28.17 -26.51 -28.32
CA ILE A 64 -28.66 -26.05 -27.02
C ILE A 64 -29.13 -24.57 -27.06
N THR A 65 -28.91 -23.86 -28.18
CA THR A 65 -29.32 -22.46 -28.41
C THR A 65 -30.84 -22.21 -28.37
N GLN A 66 -31.68 -23.23 -28.12
CA GLN A 66 -33.12 -23.07 -27.94
C GLN A 66 -33.63 -23.13 -26.50
N ILE A 67 -32.80 -23.45 -25.49
CA ILE A 67 -33.28 -23.62 -24.11
C ILE A 67 -32.30 -23.05 -23.07
N VAL A 68 -31.88 -21.79 -23.16
CA VAL A 68 -31.43 -21.00 -21.99
C VAL A 68 -31.60 -19.50 -22.30
N THR A 69 -32.64 -18.87 -21.75
CA THR A 69 -32.79 -17.42 -21.74
C THR A 69 -32.05 -16.83 -20.53
N THR A 70 -30.72 -16.67 -20.64
CA THR A 70 -29.87 -15.65 -19.93
C THR A 70 -28.38 -15.77 -20.30
N PHE A 71 -28.04 -16.13 -21.53
CA PHE A 71 -26.69 -16.00 -22.08
C PHE A 71 -26.80 -15.40 -23.48
N ASP A 72 -26.30 -14.19 -23.70
CA ASP A 72 -26.23 -13.61 -25.05
C ASP A 72 -25.01 -14.20 -25.79
N VAL A 73 -25.18 -15.42 -26.29
CA VAL A 73 -24.18 -16.18 -27.05
C VAL A 73 -23.91 -15.60 -28.45
N ASN A 74 -24.62 -14.55 -28.87
CA ASN A 74 -24.41 -13.90 -30.16
C ASN A 74 -23.07 -13.14 -30.28
N LYS A 75 -22.22 -13.16 -29.24
CA LYS A 75 -20.90 -12.50 -29.23
C LYS A 75 -19.71 -13.45 -29.06
N ALA A 76 -19.93 -14.77 -29.01
CA ALA A 76 -18.84 -15.73 -28.99
C ALA A 76 -18.32 -15.95 -30.42
N TYR A 77 -17.06 -15.58 -30.67
CA TYR A 77 -16.37 -15.89 -31.93
C TYR A 77 -15.52 -17.14 -31.73
N ALA A 78 -15.69 -18.13 -32.61
CA ALA A 78 -14.76 -19.26 -32.72
C ALA A 78 -13.50 -18.75 -33.43
N GLY A 79 -12.37 -18.79 -32.73
CA GLY A 79 -11.05 -18.49 -33.29
C GLY A 79 -10.50 -19.64 -34.15
N PRO A 80 -9.27 -19.50 -34.68
CA PRO A 80 -8.67 -20.49 -35.58
C PRO A 80 -8.59 -21.90 -34.96
N LYS A 81 -8.80 -22.93 -35.79
CA LYS A 81 -8.70 -24.34 -35.39
C LYS A 81 -7.24 -24.69 -35.10
N LEU A 82 -6.98 -25.24 -33.92
CA LEU A 82 -5.68 -25.76 -33.53
C LEU A 82 -5.35 -27.04 -34.31
N LYS A 83 -4.05 -27.37 -34.43
CA LYS A 83 -3.57 -28.54 -35.18
C LYS A 83 -4.09 -29.87 -34.64
N ASP A 84 -4.55 -29.90 -33.40
CA ASP A 84 -5.14 -31.08 -32.74
C ASP A 84 -6.68 -31.14 -32.83
N GLY A 85 -7.29 -30.23 -33.58
CA GLY A 85 -8.74 -30.22 -33.84
C GLY A 85 -9.57 -29.37 -32.88
N ARG A 86 -8.96 -28.70 -31.90
CA ARG A 86 -9.64 -27.83 -30.94
C ARG A 86 -9.84 -26.40 -31.46
N TYR A 87 -10.70 -25.62 -30.81
CA TYR A 87 -11.02 -24.23 -31.18
C TYR A 87 -10.75 -23.27 -30.02
N PHE A 88 -10.32 -22.03 -30.33
CA PHE A 88 -10.34 -20.94 -29.36
C PHE A 88 -11.77 -20.40 -29.24
N VAL A 89 -12.23 -20.16 -28.01
CA VAL A 89 -13.52 -19.49 -27.76
C VAL A 89 -13.25 -18.25 -26.91
N LYS A 90 -13.52 -17.06 -27.46
CA LYS A 90 -13.45 -15.81 -26.72
C LYS A 90 -14.79 -15.55 -26.05
N THR A 91 -14.82 -15.51 -24.72
CA THR A 91 -16.01 -15.07 -23.96
C THR A 91 -15.78 -13.67 -23.37
N PRO A 92 -16.71 -12.73 -23.50
CA PRO A 92 -16.59 -11.43 -22.85
C PRO A 92 -16.85 -11.56 -21.35
N THR A 93 -15.85 -11.30 -20.52
CA THR A 93 -15.98 -11.25 -19.06
C THR A 93 -16.24 -9.80 -18.61
N LYS A 94 -17.47 -9.53 -18.15
CA LYS A 94 -17.74 -8.48 -17.15
C LYS A 94 -18.47 -9.17 -16.00
N TYR A 95 -17.79 -9.30 -14.85
CA TYR A 95 -18.26 -8.95 -13.50
C TYR A 95 -17.55 -9.75 -12.38
N THR A 96 -17.10 -8.97 -11.38
CA THR A 96 -16.94 -9.17 -9.93
C THR A 96 -16.82 -10.61 -9.38
N SER A 97 -15.72 -10.81 -8.65
CA SER A 97 -15.34 -11.97 -7.86
C SER A 97 -16.44 -12.48 -6.91
N LYS A 98 -17.04 -13.61 -7.26
CA LYS A 98 -17.55 -14.61 -6.31
C LYS A 98 -17.13 -16.00 -6.78
N PRO A 99 -16.69 -16.90 -5.89
CA PRO A 99 -16.15 -18.19 -6.27
C PRO A 99 -17.26 -19.07 -6.88
N ILE A 100 -17.02 -19.56 -8.10
CA ILE A 100 -17.90 -20.49 -8.80
C ILE A 100 -17.79 -21.84 -8.10
N LYS A 101 -18.75 -22.17 -7.22
CA LYS A 101 -18.94 -23.54 -6.73
C LYS A 101 -19.44 -24.42 -7.87
N GLN A 102 -18.51 -25.21 -8.41
CA GLN A 102 -18.65 -26.51 -9.08
C GLN A 102 -20.02 -26.80 -9.73
N ILE A 103 -20.17 -26.44 -11.00
CA ILE A 103 -21.28 -26.93 -11.84
C ILE A 103 -20.93 -28.35 -12.29
N ARG A 104 -21.50 -29.38 -11.65
CA ARG A 104 -21.51 -30.75 -12.21
C ARG A 104 -22.60 -30.84 -13.28
N SER A 105 -22.22 -30.85 -14.55
CA SER A 105 -23.12 -31.21 -15.65
C SER A 105 -22.97 -32.69 -16.02
N ASN A 106 -24.08 -33.37 -16.32
CA ASN A 106 -24.18 -34.80 -16.69
C ASN A 106 -23.54 -35.15 -18.05
N LEU A 107 -22.59 -34.35 -18.56
CA LEU A 107 -22.03 -34.47 -19.90
C LEU A 107 -20.60 -35.03 -19.95
N GLY A 108 -20.06 -35.56 -18.84
CA GLY A 108 -18.72 -36.16 -18.84
C GLY A 108 -17.59 -35.18 -19.20
N PHE A 109 -17.84 -33.89 -19.01
CA PHE A 109 -16.89 -32.82 -19.30
C PHE A 109 -16.06 -32.55 -18.05
N ALA A 110 -14.79 -32.99 -18.05
CA ALA A 110 -13.83 -32.57 -17.05
C ALA A 110 -13.36 -31.16 -17.41
N VAL A 111 -13.95 -30.14 -16.77
CA VAL A 111 -13.29 -28.82 -16.71
C VAL A 111 -12.16 -28.98 -15.71
N THR A 112 -10.96 -29.25 -16.19
CA THR A 112 -9.76 -28.99 -15.40
C THR A 112 -9.51 -27.49 -15.52
N SER A 113 -9.90 -26.70 -14.51
CA SER A 113 -9.27 -25.40 -14.33
C SER A 113 -7.81 -25.69 -14.02
N TYR A 114 -6.92 -25.29 -14.92
CA TYR A 114 -5.54 -25.07 -14.56
C TYR A 114 -5.54 -23.72 -13.86
N ASP A 115 -5.73 -23.74 -12.54
CA ASP A 115 -5.33 -22.62 -11.70
C ASP A 115 -3.80 -22.72 -11.59
N ASP A 116 -3.11 -22.41 -12.69
CA ASP A 116 -1.68 -22.11 -12.66
C ASP A 116 -1.53 -20.62 -12.32
N GLU A 117 -2.13 -20.23 -11.19
CA GLU A 117 -1.62 -19.13 -10.39
C GLU A 117 -0.49 -19.73 -9.54
N SER A 118 0.58 -20.17 -10.20
CA SER A 118 1.87 -19.84 -9.60
C SER A 118 1.94 -18.32 -9.68
N GLU A 119 1.63 -17.65 -8.58
CA GLU A 119 2.07 -16.30 -8.35
C GLU A 119 3.60 -16.30 -8.49
N ALA A 120 4.08 -16.14 -9.71
CA ALA A 120 5.24 -15.29 -9.89
C ALA A 120 4.75 -13.97 -9.31
N SER A 121 5.12 -13.70 -8.05
CA SER A 121 5.10 -12.36 -7.50
C SER A 121 5.74 -11.52 -8.59
N ASN A 122 4.90 -10.82 -9.35
CA ASN A 122 5.40 -9.99 -10.41
C ASN A 122 6.20 -8.94 -9.65
N LEU A 123 7.54 -9.06 -9.69
CA LEU A 123 8.52 -8.06 -9.33
C LEU A 123 8.27 -6.84 -10.24
N ASN A 124 7.10 -6.23 -10.07
CA ASN A 124 6.69 -5.02 -10.73
C ASN A 124 7.15 -3.90 -9.83
N ASP A 125 7.75 -2.90 -10.46
CA ASP A 125 8.02 -1.63 -9.83
C ASP A 125 6.71 -1.06 -9.27
N CYS A 126 6.64 -0.92 -7.96
CA CYS A 126 5.48 -0.35 -7.30
C CYS A 126 5.16 1.04 -7.85
N CYS A 127 6.19 1.81 -8.22
CA CYS A 127 6.01 3.14 -8.78
C CYS A 127 5.33 3.16 -10.16
N ASP A 128 5.31 2.04 -10.88
CA ASP A 128 4.57 1.89 -12.14
C ASP A 128 3.16 1.33 -11.93
N PHE A 129 2.88 0.74 -10.76
CA PHE A 129 1.63 0.03 -10.48
C PHE A 129 0.60 0.88 -9.73
N VAL A 130 1.05 1.80 -8.87
CA VAL A 130 0.17 2.66 -8.08
C VAL A 130 0.27 4.13 -8.47
N ASP A 131 -0.85 4.83 -8.34
CA ASP A 131 -0.94 6.27 -8.44
C ASP A 131 -0.51 6.94 -7.12
N GLY A 132 0.17 8.08 -7.25
CA GLY A 132 0.60 8.89 -6.11
C GLY A 132 2.07 8.73 -5.78
N LYS A 133 2.46 9.23 -4.61
CA LYS A 133 3.83 9.14 -4.07
C LYS A 133 3.85 8.34 -2.78
N PRO A 134 4.96 7.66 -2.46
CA PRO A 134 5.04 6.86 -1.23
C PRO A 134 4.91 7.72 0.03
N VAL A 135 4.07 7.25 0.96
CA VAL A 135 3.84 7.83 2.30
C VAL A 135 4.17 6.83 3.41
N ALA A 136 4.23 5.53 3.09
CA ALA A 136 4.73 4.49 3.97
C ALA A 136 5.45 3.39 3.17
N LEU A 137 6.50 2.81 3.76
CA LEU A 137 7.27 1.68 3.22
C LEU A 137 7.36 0.57 4.27
N SER A 138 7.18 -0.69 3.86
CA SER A 138 7.29 -1.85 4.75
C SER A 138 8.54 -2.65 4.42
N PHE A 139 9.22 -3.10 5.47
CA PHE A 139 10.45 -3.88 5.38
C PHE A 139 10.46 -5.04 6.36
N THR A 140 11.19 -6.11 6.00
CA THR A 140 11.51 -7.23 6.88
C THR A 140 13.00 -7.24 7.17
N TYR A 141 13.39 -7.31 8.45
CA TYR A 141 14.80 -7.39 8.84
C TYR A 141 15.35 -8.81 8.63
N LEU A 142 16.35 -8.97 7.77
CA LEU A 142 16.95 -10.27 7.42
C LEU A 142 18.32 -10.53 8.06
N GLY A 143 18.93 -9.50 8.68
CA GLY A 143 20.36 -9.52 8.99
C GLY A 143 21.21 -9.34 7.74
N GLY A 144 22.52 -9.52 7.87
CA GLY A 144 23.52 -9.25 6.85
C GLY A 144 24.05 -7.81 6.91
N GLY A 145 24.04 -7.14 5.78
CA GLY A 145 24.63 -5.82 5.58
C GLY A 145 24.72 -5.49 4.10
N CYS A 146 25.50 -4.49 3.73
CA CYS A 146 25.53 -3.99 2.36
C CYS A 146 25.92 -5.01 1.29
N ASP A 147 26.73 -6.02 1.64
CA ASP A 147 27.12 -7.11 0.73
C ASP A 147 25.93 -7.99 0.28
N ALA A 148 24.81 -7.96 1.02
CA ALA A 148 23.58 -8.67 0.68
C ALA A 148 22.64 -7.86 -0.22
N SER A 149 22.95 -6.59 -0.50
CA SER A 149 22.09 -5.71 -1.27
C SER A 149 21.86 -6.24 -2.68
N ASN A 150 20.60 -6.25 -3.09
CA ASN A 150 20.17 -6.57 -4.44
C ASN A 150 18.88 -5.81 -4.72
N ASN A 151 19.01 -4.64 -5.33
CA ASN A 151 17.89 -3.77 -5.66
C ASN A 151 18.10 -3.08 -7.02
N SER A 152 17.02 -2.55 -7.57
CA SER A 152 16.97 -1.96 -8.90
C SER A 152 17.18 -0.44 -8.92
N GLN A 153 17.57 0.19 -7.81
CA GLN A 153 17.76 1.65 -7.75
C GLN A 153 19.07 2.13 -8.37
N GLY A 154 20.00 1.23 -8.67
CA GLY A 154 21.27 1.58 -9.31
C GLY A 154 22.06 2.62 -8.50
N SER A 155 22.41 3.75 -9.12
CA SER A 155 23.17 4.83 -8.44
C SER A 155 22.33 5.75 -7.58
N LYS A 156 21.04 5.46 -7.37
CA LYS A 156 20.13 6.24 -6.53
C LYS A 156 20.01 5.71 -5.11
N THR A 157 20.61 4.56 -4.84
CA THR A 157 20.75 4.01 -3.50
C THR A 157 22.21 4.01 -3.09
N GLU A 158 22.45 4.19 -1.80
CA GLU A 158 23.75 3.96 -1.19
C GLU A 158 23.57 3.08 0.04
N CYS A 159 24.53 2.20 0.28
CA CYS A 159 24.57 1.37 1.48
C CYS A 159 26.01 1.38 2.00
N THR A 160 26.16 1.68 3.30
CA THR A 160 27.46 1.56 3.98
C THR A 160 27.35 0.71 5.24
N GLY A 161 28.37 -0.11 5.50
CA GLY A 161 28.46 -0.91 6.72
C GLY A 161 27.71 -2.25 6.65
N GLY A 162 27.25 -2.70 7.83
CA GLY A 162 26.55 -3.97 8.00
C GLY A 162 26.48 -4.39 9.46
N VAL A 163 25.38 -5.05 9.83
CA VAL A 163 25.09 -5.43 11.22
C VAL A 163 25.36 -6.91 11.54
N GLY A 164 25.61 -7.74 10.53
CA GLY A 164 25.64 -9.19 10.69
C GLY A 164 24.25 -9.73 10.97
N SER A 165 24.08 -10.74 11.82
CA SER A 165 22.76 -11.33 12.10
C SER A 165 22.38 -11.30 13.60
N PRO A 166 22.45 -10.14 14.29
CA PRO A 166 21.94 -10.03 15.65
C PRO A 166 20.43 -10.30 15.66
N GLN A 167 19.95 -10.89 16.75
CA GLN A 167 18.53 -11.24 16.92
C GLN A 167 17.63 -10.02 17.03
N MET A 168 18.18 -8.85 17.36
CA MET A 168 17.49 -7.59 17.53
C MET A 168 18.41 -6.46 17.09
N ILE A 169 17.86 -5.45 16.43
CA ILE A 169 18.55 -4.24 15.98
C ILE A 169 17.74 -3.01 16.39
N SER A 170 18.41 -1.88 16.58
CA SER A 170 17.77 -0.57 16.71
C SER A 170 17.80 0.13 15.36
N ILE A 171 16.67 0.68 14.92
CA ILE A 171 16.51 1.38 13.64
C ILE A 171 16.05 2.82 13.90
N ILE A 172 16.65 3.76 13.18
CA ILE A 172 16.16 5.14 13.03
C ILE A 172 16.03 5.41 11.53
N ALA A 173 14.82 5.75 11.07
CA ALA A 173 14.57 6.18 9.69
C ALA A 173 14.20 7.67 9.65
N SER A 174 14.85 8.43 8.77
CA SER A 174 14.69 9.89 8.70
C SER A 174 15.03 10.48 7.32
N ASP A 175 14.72 11.75 7.11
CA ASP A 175 15.11 12.50 5.89
C ASP A 175 16.57 12.98 5.89
N LYS A 176 17.32 12.77 6.98
CA LYS A 176 18.75 13.07 7.09
C LYS A 176 19.58 11.86 7.48
N GLU A 177 20.77 11.77 6.89
CA GLU A 177 21.71 10.67 7.12
C GLU A 177 22.11 10.50 8.58
N ASP A 178 22.26 11.59 9.33
CA ASP A 178 22.72 11.57 10.72
C ASP A 178 21.61 11.27 11.75
N GLY A 179 20.37 11.08 11.31
CA GLY A 179 19.23 10.85 12.21
C GLY A 179 18.75 12.12 12.94
N SER A 180 19.21 13.31 12.55
CA SER A 180 18.76 14.60 13.14
C SER A 180 17.60 15.25 12.37
N GLY A 181 17.05 14.53 11.41
CA GLY A 181 15.96 14.96 10.55
C GLY A 181 14.58 14.70 11.14
N ASP A 182 13.56 14.82 10.29
CA ASP A 182 12.23 14.32 10.61
C ASP A 182 12.31 12.80 10.73
N ILE A 183 11.86 12.27 11.88
CA ILE A 183 11.95 10.83 12.19
C ILE A 183 10.66 10.15 11.75
N TYR A 184 10.78 9.22 10.81
CA TYR A 184 9.68 8.42 10.27
C TYR A 184 9.53 7.05 10.93
N PHE A 185 10.59 6.58 11.59
CA PHE A 185 10.57 5.38 12.42
C PHE A 185 11.71 5.43 13.44
N SER A 186 11.45 4.99 14.66
CA SER A 186 12.47 4.73 15.68
C SER A 186 12.03 3.58 16.56
N GLY A 187 12.83 2.53 16.65
CA GLY A 187 12.48 1.35 17.45
C GLY A 187 13.42 0.18 17.30
N ASP A 188 13.19 -0.85 18.11
CA ASP A 188 13.89 -2.12 18.02
C ASP A 188 13.11 -3.10 17.15
N VAL A 189 13.81 -3.86 16.31
CA VAL A 189 13.22 -4.83 15.37
C VAL A 189 13.96 -6.17 15.50
N ALA A 190 13.22 -7.26 15.67
CA ALA A 190 13.76 -8.61 15.77
C ALA A 190 14.06 -9.23 14.40
N LEU A 191 14.99 -10.19 14.36
CA LEU A 191 15.34 -10.91 13.14
C LEU A 191 14.12 -11.63 12.55
N GLY A 192 13.76 -11.31 11.31
CA GLY A 192 12.60 -11.83 10.60
C GLY A 192 11.30 -11.04 10.86
N GLU A 193 11.34 -10.01 11.70
CA GLU A 193 10.20 -9.12 11.95
C GLU A 193 10.03 -8.11 10.81
N SER A 194 8.77 -7.85 10.44
CA SER A 194 8.39 -6.79 9.53
C SER A 194 8.04 -5.52 10.30
N PHE A 195 8.41 -4.37 9.76
CA PHE A 195 8.13 -3.06 10.34
C PHE A 195 7.81 -2.06 9.23
N THR A 196 7.10 -0.98 9.57
CA THR A 196 6.70 0.06 8.61
C THR A 196 7.33 1.39 8.98
N ILE A 197 7.97 2.02 7.99
CA ILE A 197 8.43 3.41 8.06
C ILE A 197 7.31 4.26 7.45
N SER A 198 6.83 5.26 8.18
CA SER A 198 5.67 6.07 7.77
C SER A 198 5.95 7.56 7.94
N ASN A 199 5.51 8.37 6.99
CA ASN A 199 5.45 9.82 7.13
C ASN A 199 4.01 10.29 7.39
N ASN A 200 3.24 9.49 8.14
CA ASN A 200 1.89 9.83 8.63
C ASN A 200 0.92 10.34 7.54
N GLY A 201 1.00 9.75 6.35
CA GLY A 201 0.16 10.13 5.20
C GLY A 201 0.72 11.25 4.34
N ASP A 202 1.78 11.93 4.76
CA ASP A 202 2.53 12.87 3.94
C ASP A 202 3.57 12.16 3.06
N ASN A 203 3.93 12.80 1.95
CA ASN A 203 4.94 12.26 1.03
C ASN A 203 6.32 12.26 1.68
N PHE A 204 7.10 11.19 1.51
CA PHE A 204 8.51 11.24 1.85
C PHE A 204 9.26 12.34 1.07
N SER A 205 10.35 12.84 1.66
CA SER A 205 11.41 13.52 0.90
C SER A 205 11.97 12.56 -0.17
N SER A 206 12.79 13.04 -1.10
CA SER A 206 13.29 12.15 -2.18
C SER A 206 14.24 11.06 -1.70
N GLU A 207 14.85 11.24 -0.53
CA GLU A 207 15.85 10.37 0.07
C GLU A 207 15.40 9.98 1.47
N LEU A 208 15.32 8.67 1.72
CA LEU A 208 15.07 8.09 3.03
C LEU A 208 16.36 7.47 3.55
N PHE A 209 16.83 7.96 4.70
CA PHE A 209 17.97 7.39 5.39
C PHE A 209 17.52 6.43 6.47
N VAL A 210 18.09 5.23 6.49
CA VAL A 210 17.85 4.23 7.54
C VAL A 210 19.16 3.92 8.22
N ARG A 211 19.28 4.33 9.49
CA ARG A 211 20.43 4.05 10.37
C ARG A 211 20.09 2.84 11.24
N ILE A 212 20.98 1.86 11.25
CA ILE A 212 20.83 0.64 12.04
C ILE A 212 21.97 0.54 13.05
N ASN A 213 21.64 0.25 14.31
CA ASN A 213 22.56 0.12 15.43
C ASN A 213 23.54 1.30 15.53
N ASP A 214 23.00 2.51 15.65
CA ASP A 214 23.76 3.76 15.76
C ASP A 214 24.70 4.02 14.55
N GLY A 215 24.27 3.59 13.36
CA GLY A 215 25.00 3.79 12.11
C GLY A 215 26.06 2.72 11.81
N ALA A 216 25.99 1.55 12.46
CA ALA A 216 26.76 0.37 12.03
C ALA A 216 26.41 -0.03 10.58
N GLU A 217 25.18 0.22 10.17
CA GLU A 217 24.74 0.22 8.77
C GLU A 217 23.91 1.47 8.49
N ILE A 218 24.12 2.07 7.32
CA ILE A 218 23.37 3.24 6.84
C ILE A 218 22.92 2.95 5.41
N LEU A 219 21.62 3.06 5.19
CA LEU A 219 20.97 2.95 3.88
C LEU A 219 20.48 4.33 3.44
N ASN A 220 20.68 4.68 2.18
CA ASN A 220 19.99 5.76 1.49
C ASN A 220 19.10 5.13 0.40
N ILE A 221 17.80 5.29 0.53
CA ILE A 221 16.79 4.73 -0.37
C ILE A 221 16.05 5.89 -1.04
N HIS A 222 16.00 5.89 -2.37
CA HIS A 222 15.27 6.91 -3.12
C HIS A 222 13.78 6.55 -3.15
N THR A 223 12.94 7.40 -2.59
CA THR A 223 11.49 7.14 -2.44
C THR A 223 10.64 7.94 -3.42
N SER A 224 11.25 8.82 -4.22
CA SER A 224 10.53 9.71 -5.14
C SER A 224 9.86 9.05 -6.35
N CYS A 225 9.96 7.72 -6.51
CA CYS A 225 9.59 7.00 -7.73
C CYS A 225 10.32 7.46 -9.01
N SER A 226 11.53 8.02 -8.88
CA SER A 226 12.42 8.27 -10.04
C SER A 226 13.37 7.11 -10.34
N ALA A 227 13.38 6.11 -9.44
CA ALA A 227 14.03 4.83 -9.57
C ALA A 227 13.07 3.75 -9.02
N PRO A 228 13.15 2.51 -9.50
CA PRO A 228 12.20 1.47 -9.11
C PRO A 228 12.17 1.14 -7.61
N LEU A 229 10.98 0.78 -7.13
CA LEU A 229 10.75 0.17 -5.81
C LEU A 229 10.04 -1.16 -6.01
N VAL A 230 10.80 -2.26 -6.02
CA VAL A 230 10.26 -3.58 -6.35
C VAL A 230 10.20 -4.46 -5.11
N GLY A 231 8.99 -4.96 -4.78
CA GLY A 231 8.80 -5.87 -3.65
C GLY A 231 9.71 -7.10 -3.72
N GLY A 232 10.31 -7.46 -2.58
CA GLY A 232 11.28 -8.55 -2.43
C GLY A 232 12.76 -8.14 -2.62
N GLU A 233 13.04 -6.92 -3.06
CA GLU A 233 14.42 -6.42 -3.16
C GLU A 233 15.09 -6.21 -1.79
N ILE A 234 16.42 -6.31 -1.78
CA ILE A 234 17.22 -6.20 -0.56
C ILE A 234 18.03 -4.91 -0.56
N PHE A 235 17.86 -4.12 0.49
CA PHE A 235 18.61 -2.92 0.83
C PHE A 235 19.44 -3.22 2.08
N GLY A 236 20.69 -3.63 1.89
CA GLY A 236 21.56 -4.04 2.98
C GLY A 236 20.98 -5.20 3.80
N SER A 237 20.71 -4.98 5.08
CA SER A 237 20.08 -5.97 5.97
C SER A 237 18.54 -6.01 5.94
N LEU A 238 17.90 -5.20 5.10
CA LEU A 238 16.44 -5.07 5.02
C LEU A 238 15.92 -5.59 3.67
N LYS A 239 14.82 -6.33 3.69
CA LYS A 239 14.05 -6.69 2.48
C LYS A 239 12.85 -5.76 2.37
N PHE A 240 12.67 -5.11 1.23
CA PHE A 240 11.52 -4.28 0.95
C PHE A 240 10.29 -5.16 0.64
N ASP A 241 9.21 -4.98 1.39
CA ASP A 241 7.98 -5.76 1.21
C ASP A 241 6.95 -5.01 0.36
N GLY A 242 6.91 -3.67 0.43
CA GLY A 242 6.01 -2.86 -0.40
C GLY A 242 5.87 -1.39 0.03
N LEU A 243 4.88 -0.68 -0.51
CA LEU A 243 4.55 0.70 -0.13
C LEU A 243 3.05 1.03 -0.12
N VAL A 244 2.71 2.14 0.56
CA VAL A 244 1.43 2.85 0.47
C VAL A 244 1.65 4.25 -0.11
N THR A 245 0.73 4.75 -0.94
CA THR A 245 0.80 6.09 -1.52
C THR A 245 -0.11 7.12 -0.86
N ASP A 246 0.09 8.40 -1.18
CA ASP A 246 -0.79 9.53 -0.82
C ASP A 246 -2.18 9.48 -1.49
N LYS A 247 -2.50 8.39 -2.18
CA LYS A 247 -3.83 8.05 -2.70
C LYS A 247 -4.44 6.86 -1.99
N GLY A 248 -3.76 6.32 -0.98
CA GLY A 248 -4.17 5.12 -0.25
C GLY A 248 -4.01 3.83 -1.06
N GLU A 249 -3.28 3.87 -2.18
CA GLU A 249 -3.00 2.68 -2.96
C GLU A 249 -1.84 1.89 -2.36
N VAL A 250 -1.91 0.57 -2.43
CA VAL A 250 -0.96 -0.36 -1.84
C VAL A 250 -0.30 -1.20 -2.93
N CYS A 251 1.00 -1.38 -2.84
CA CYS A 251 1.76 -2.30 -3.68
C CYS A 251 2.69 -3.18 -2.84
N GLY A 252 2.90 -4.42 -3.28
CA GLY A 252 3.78 -5.39 -2.65
C GLY A 252 3.08 -6.31 -1.65
N GLU A 253 3.87 -7.08 -0.92
CA GLU A 253 3.44 -8.03 0.13
C GLU A 253 3.62 -7.46 1.54
N GLY A 254 3.89 -6.15 1.65
CA GLY A 254 4.03 -5.48 2.93
C GLY A 254 2.76 -5.62 3.76
N ASP A 255 2.92 -6.06 5.01
CA ASP A 255 1.88 -5.94 6.02
C ASP A 255 1.87 -4.48 6.48
N PHE A 256 1.11 -3.66 5.75
CA PHE A 256 0.88 -2.28 6.18
C PHE A 256 -0.16 -2.32 7.28
N PRO A 257 0.11 -1.71 8.45
CA PRO A 257 -0.99 -1.33 9.31
C PRO A 257 -1.97 -0.50 8.45
N PRO A 258 -3.29 -0.62 8.67
CA PRO A 258 -4.27 0.18 7.96
C PRO A 258 -3.77 1.63 7.87
N PRO A 259 -3.78 2.28 6.68
CA PRO A 259 -3.20 3.59 6.51
C PRO A 259 -3.68 4.48 7.64
N VAL A 260 -2.72 5.08 8.34
CA VAL A 260 -2.97 5.83 9.57
C VAL A 260 -3.99 6.92 9.21
N GLN A 261 -5.21 6.72 9.68
CA GLN A 261 -6.38 7.38 9.12
C GLN A 261 -6.60 8.66 9.91
N ASP A 262 -6.52 9.83 9.25
CA ASP A 262 -7.07 11.05 9.85
C ASP A 262 -8.57 10.85 9.98
N CYS A 263 -9.02 10.68 11.21
CA CYS A 263 -10.42 10.45 11.49
C CYS A 263 -11.28 11.60 10.99
N CYS A 264 -10.75 12.81 10.92
CA CYS A 264 -11.46 13.98 10.42
C CYS A 264 -11.72 13.96 8.90
N ASP A 265 -10.98 13.16 8.13
CA ASP A 265 -11.15 13.06 6.67
C ASP A 265 -12.10 11.93 6.23
N VAL A 266 -12.40 11.01 7.15
CA VAL A 266 -13.04 9.73 6.82
C VAL A 266 -14.36 9.52 7.52
N VAL A 267 -14.64 10.34 8.54
CA VAL A 267 -15.94 10.38 9.20
C VAL A 267 -16.60 11.75 9.02
N ASN A 268 -17.91 11.77 9.07
CA ASN A 268 -18.71 12.97 9.16
C ASN A 268 -18.94 13.35 10.63
N GLY A 269 -19.20 14.63 10.85
CA GLY A 269 -19.52 15.18 12.16
C GLY A 269 -18.30 15.66 12.93
N LYS A 270 -18.51 16.02 14.20
CA LYS A 270 -17.47 16.46 15.12
C LYS A 270 -17.24 15.41 16.22
N PRO A 271 -16.02 15.30 16.76
CA PRO A 271 -15.75 14.36 17.84
C PRO A 271 -16.61 14.64 19.09
N VAL A 272 -17.24 13.58 19.59
CA VAL A 272 -17.98 13.54 20.87
C VAL A 272 -17.34 12.59 21.89
N SER A 273 -16.43 11.73 21.41
CA SER A 273 -15.65 10.81 22.23
C SER A 273 -14.29 10.52 21.60
N LEU A 274 -13.24 10.40 22.40
CA LEU A 274 -11.91 9.94 22.00
C LEU A 274 -11.50 8.75 22.87
N SER A 275 -10.89 7.72 22.28
CA SER A 275 -10.28 6.61 23.01
C SER A 275 -8.76 6.74 23.01
N PHE A 276 -8.14 6.52 24.17
CA PHE A 276 -6.68 6.58 24.34
C PHE A 276 -6.15 5.34 25.03
N SER A 277 -4.90 4.98 24.73
CA SER A 277 -4.09 4.03 25.51
C SER A 277 -3.00 4.78 26.28
N TYR A 278 -2.77 4.42 27.54
CA TYR A 278 -1.67 4.97 28.32
C TYR A 278 -0.36 4.21 28.08
N LEU A 279 0.67 4.87 27.54
CA LEU A 279 1.96 4.25 27.18
C LEU A 279 3.11 4.58 28.14
N GLY A 280 2.94 5.54 29.05
CA GLY A 280 4.04 6.12 29.81
C GLY A 280 4.82 7.16 29.00
N GLY A 281 5.98 7.59 29.50
CA GLY A 281 6.77 8.66 28.91
C GLY A 281 6.33 10.06 29.35
N GLY A 282 6.15 10.95 28.39
CA GLY A 282 5.83 12.36 28.61
C GLY A 282 5.95 13.13 27.30
N CYS A 283 6.06 14.45 27.37
CA CYS A 283 6.01 15.29 26.17
C CYS A 283 7.10 15.00 25.13
N ASP A 284 8.27 14.53 25.55
CA ASP A 284 9.35 14.13 24.64
C ASP A 284 9.01 12.91 23.76
N ALA A 285 7.97 12.14 24.12
CA ALA A 285 7.46 11.02 23.34
C ALA A 285 6.35 11.42 22.36
N SER A 286 5.93 12.69 22.34
CA SER A 286 4.86 13.15 21.46
C SER A 286 5.25 13.00 19.99
N ASN A 287 4.36 12.40 19.21
CA ASN A 287 4.47 12.29 17.77
C ASN A 287 3.05 12.35 17.19
N ASN A 288 2.65 13.55 16.79
CA ASN A 288 1.34 13.81 16.20
C ASN A 288 1.42 14.94 15.16
N THR A 289 0.41 15.00 14.31
CA THR A 289 0.35 15.90 13.13
C THR A 289 -0.44 17.18 13.39
N GLN A 290 -0.77 17.52 14.65
CA GLN A 290 -1.51 18.75 14.96
C GLN A 290 -0.66 20.04 14.93
N GLY A 291 0.66 19.91 14.84
CA GLY A 291 1.58 21.04 14.72
C GLY A 291 1.44 22.05 15.87
N ASP A 292 1.24 23.32 15.55
CA ASP A 292 1.11 24.43 16.50
C ASP A 292 -0.25 24.50 17.22
N LYS A 293 -1.18 23.59 16.91
CA LYS A 293 -2.50 23.51 17.56
C LYS A 293 -2.55 22.54 18.73
N THR A 294 -1.47 21.79 18.96
CA THR A 294 -1.32 21.00 20.17
C THR A 294 -0.21 21.56 21.03
N GLU A 295 -0.37 21.42 22.35
CA GLU A 295 0.68 21.72 23.30
C GLU A 295 0.81 20.57 24.29
N CYS A 296 2.04 20.22 24.63
CA CYS A 296 2.34 19.29 25.71
C CYS A 296 3.34 19.96 26.65
N THR A 297 3.04 19.95 27.95
CA THR A 297 3.97 20.42 28.98
C THR A 297 4.18 19.38 30.07
N GLY A 298 5.42 19.26 30.54
CA GLY A 298 5.79 18.34 31.62
C GLY A 298 6.13 16.93 31.16
N GLY A 299 5.87 15.94 32.02
CA GLY A 299 6.18 14.54 31.77
C GLY A 299 6.18 13.72 33.06
N ILE A 300 5.74 12.48 32.97
CA ILE A 300 5.52 11.61 34.14
C ILE A 300 6.44 10.40 34.21
N GLY A 301 7.22 10.13 33.17
CA GLY A 301 7.95 8.87 33.01
C GLY A 301 6.96 7.72 32.82
N SER A 302 7.22 6.54 33.38
CA SER A 302 6.36 5.37 33.18
C SER A 302 5.82 4.78 34.49
N PRO A 303 5.08 5.54 35.31
CA PRO A 303 4.41 5.00 36.48
C PRO A 303 3.40 3.93 36.07
N GLN A 304 3.18 2.95 36.95
CA GLN A 304 2.26 1.83 36.67
C GLN A 304 0.79 2.25 36.67
N ILE A 305 0.44 3.32 37.38
CA ILE A 305 -0.91 3.89 37.46
C ILE A 305 -0.77 5.41 37.45
N ILE A 306 -1.62 6.07 36.68
CA ILE A 306 -1.73 7.53 36.61
C ILE A 306 -3.14 7.99 36.97
N SER A 307 -3.26 9.20 37.50
CA SER A 307 -4.54 9.88 37.65
C SER A 307 -4.75 10.82 36.46
N VAL A 308 -5.88 10.71 35.76
CA VAL A 308 -6.20 11.50 34.57
C VAL A 308 -7.45 12.34 34.83
N VAL A 309 -7.40 13.61 34.44
CA VAL A 309 -8.56 14.50 34.38
C VAL A 309 -8.59 15.16 33.00
N ALA A 310 -9.63 14.87 32.22
CA ALA A 310 -9.86 15.50 30.92
C ALA A 310 -11.00 16.51 31.01
N SER A 311 -10.80 17.72 30.51
CA SER A 311 -11.79 18.80 30.56
C SER A 311 -11.62 19.84 29.46
N ASN A 312 -12.56 20.78 29.35
CA ASN A 312 -12.42 21.94 28.45
C ASN A 312 -11.59 23.11 29.03
N LYS A 313 -10.93 22.93 30.18
CA LYS A 313 -10.05 23.94 30.77
C LYS A 313 -8.75 23.34 31.25
N GLU A 314 -7.66 24.06 31.01
CA GLU A 314 -6.31 23.64 31.39
C GLU A 314 -6.17 23.30 32.87
N ASP A 315 -6.84 24.05 33.76
CA ASP A 315 -6.77 23.88 35.21
C ASP A 315 -7.66 22.74 35.76
N GLY A 316 -8.41 22.06 34.90
CA GLY A 316 -9.33 20.99 35.30
C GLY A 316 -10.58 21.50 36.04
N SER A 317 -10.87 22.80 36.04
CA SER A 317 -12.06 23.39 36.67
C SER A 317 -13.29 23.44 35.75
N GLY A 318 -13.13 23.00 34.50
CA GLY A 318 -14.15 23.05 33.46
C GLY A 318 -15.15 21.90 33.50
N ASP A 319 -15.81 21.68 32.37
CA ASP A 319 -16.64 20.49 32.15
C ASP A 319 -15.71 19.28 32.09
N ILE A 320 -15.92 18.33 33.00
CA ILE A 320 -15.09 17.13 33.11
C ILE A 320 -15.65 16.05 32.18
N TYR A 321 -14.82 15.61 31.24
CA TYR A 321 -15.12 14.56 30.27
C TYR A 321 -14.57 13.20 30.68
N PHE A 322 -13.57 13.19 31.55
CA PHE A 322 -13.03 12.00 32.20
C PHE A 322 -12.36 12.36 33.52
N SER A 323 -12.52 11.52 34.54
CA SER A 323 -11.70 11.58 35.75
C SER A 323 -11.58 10.17 36.33
N GLY A 324 -10.34 9.70 36.50
CA GLY A 324 -10.09 8.37 37.02
C GLY A 324 -8.62 7.97 36.97
N ASP A 325 -8.34 6.79 37.52
CA ASP A 325 -7.01 6.19 37.47
C ASP A 325 -6.90 5.23 36.28
N VAL A 326 -5.77 5.26 35.58
CA VAL A 326 -5.49 4.43 34.39
C VAL A 326 -4.16 3.70 34.60
N ALA A 327 -4.13 2.38 34.40
CA ALA A 327 -2.90 1.61 34.52
C ALA A 327 -2.09 1.63 33.21
N LEU A 328 -0.77 1.43 33.31
CA LEU A 328 0.12 1.38 32.15
C LEU A 328 -0.31 0.28 31.18
N GLY A 329 -0.54 0.65 29.92
CA GLY A 329 -1.04 -0.23 28.87
C GLY A 329 -2.58 -0.30 28.76
N ASP A 330 -3.32 0.26 29.73
CA ASP A 330 -4.79 0.26 29.67
C ASP A 330 -5.31 1.34 28.71
N ALA A 331 -6.45 1.04 28.10
CA ALA A 331 -7.23 1.98 27.31
C ALA A 331 -8.34 2.63 28.16
N PHE A 332 -8.67 3.88 27.85
CA PHE A 332 -9.76 4.62 28.45
C PHE A 332 -10.44 5.53 27.43
N ILE A 333 -11.63 6.04 27.77
CA ILE A 333 -12.45 6.86 26.89
C ILE A 333 -12.73 8.20 27.55
N ILE A 334 -12.42 9.27 26.83
CA ILE A 334 -12.84 10.63 27.16
C ILE A 334 -14.11 10.90 26.35
N SER A 335 -15.21 11.30 27.00
CA SER A 335 -16.49 11.51 26.32
C SER A 335 -17.19 12.76 26.83
N ASN A 336 -17.79 13.50 25.91
CA ASN A 336 -18.71 14.59 26.24
C ASN A 336 -20.18 14.12 26.13
N ASN A 337 -20.46 12.86 26.50
CA ASN A 337 -21.81 12.30 26.60
C ASN A 337 -22.68 12.45 25.33
N GLY A 338 -22.06 12.44 24.16
CA GLY A 338 -22.73 12.62 22.86
C GLY A 338 -22.85 14.07 22.39
N ASP A 339 -22.43 15.05 23.19
CA ASP A 339 -22.24 16.43 22.75
C ASP A 339 -20.84 16.64 22.16
N ASN A 340 -20.70 17.62 21.29
CA ASN A 340 -19.42 17.97 20.68
C ASN A 340 -18.43 18.51 21.71
N PHE A 341 -17.16 18.12 21.60
CA PHE A 341 -16.11 18.78 22.38
C PHE A 341 -16.00 20.28 22.02
N SER A 342 -15.51 21.06 22.98
CA SER A 342 -14.90 22.37 22.70
C SER A 342 -13.73 22.21 21.73
N SER A 343 -13.30 23.27 21.06
CA SER A 343 -12.15 23.19 20.13
C SER A 343 -10.89 22.61 20.77
N GLU A 344 -10.70 22.85 22.07
CA GLU A 344 -9.58 22.39 22.87
C GLU A 344 -10.06 21.37 23.91
N LEU A 345 -9.30 20.29 24.04
CA LEU A 345 -9.40 19.29 25.09
C LEU A 345 -8.12 19.31 25.91
N PHE A 346 -8.25 19.61 27.20
CA PHE A 346 -7.14 19.57 28.14
C PHE A 346 -7.13 18.25 28.90
N VAL A 347 -6.00 17.56 28.89
CA VAL A 347 -5.79 16.32 29.67
C VAL A 347 -4.69 16.57 30.69
N ARG A 348 -5.06 16.61 31.97
CA ARG A 348 -4.13 16.72 33.09
C ARG A 348 -3.82 15.34 33.64
N ILE A 349 -2.54 15.02 33.77
CA ILE A 349 -2.08 13.74 34.30
C ILE A 349 -1.28 13.98 35.58
N ASN A 350 -1.56 13.20 36.63
CA ASN A 350 -0.93 13.27 37.95
C ASN A 350 -0.89 14.69 38.51
N ASP A 351 -2.07 15.32 38.62
CA ASP A 351 -2.26 16.69 39.12
C ASP A 351 -1.55 17.77 38.27
N GLY A 352 -1.37 17.50 36.97
CA GLY A 352 -0.73 18.41 36.03
C GLY A 352 0.79 18.31 35.98
N ALA A 353 1.36 17.19 36.44
CA ALA A 353 2.75 16.84 36.15
C ALA A 353 2.99 16.68 34.64
N GLU A 354 1.95 16.31 33.90
CA GLU A 354 1.86 16.44 32.45
C GLU A 354 0.51 17.05 32.08
N ILE A 355 0.50 17.97 31.13
CA ILE A 355 -0.69 18.63 30.60
C ILE A 355 -0.64 18.58 29.08
N LEU A 356 -1.70 18.05 28.48
CA LEU A 356 -1.91 18.00 27.03
C LEU A 356 -3.02 18.98 26.66
N ASN A 357 -2.82 19.76 25.60
CA ASN A 357 -3.85 20.48 24.88
C ASN A 357 -4.01 19.85 23.50
N ILE A 358 -5.16 19.25 23.24
CA ILE A 358 -5.46 18.54 21.99
C ILE A 358 -6.58 19.29 21.27
N HIS A 359 -6.35 19.63 20.00
CA HIS A 359 -7.36 20.29 19.19
C HIS A 359 -8.34 19.26 18.64
N THR A 360 -9.61 19.31 19.06
CA THR A 360 -10.61 18.29 18.71
C THR A 360 -11.63 18.73 17.67
N SER A 361 -11.52 19.95 17.15
CA SER A 361 -12.51 20.51 16.21
C SER A 361 -12.44 19.98 14.77
N CYS A 362 -11.54 19.04 14.45
CA CYS A 362 -11.17 18.67 13.08
C CYS A 362 -10.69 19.85 12.20
N SER A 363 -10.11 20.89 12.81
CA SER A 363 -9.34 21.91 12.07
C SER A 363 -7.84 21.59 12.01
N ALA A 364 -7.45 20.52 12.69
CA ALA A 364 -6.15 19.85 12.68
C ALA A 364 -6.45 18.33 12.62
N PRO A 365 -5.55 17.52 12.06
CA PRO A 365 -5.77 16.08 11.99
C PRO A 365 -5.99 15.42 13.35
N LEU A 366 -6.79 14.35 13.38
CA LEU A 366 -6.93 13.44 14.51
C LEU A 366 -6.67 12.02 14.01
N VAL A 367 -5.41 11.64 14.01
CA VAL A 367 -4.96 10.42 13.35
C VAL A 367 -4.83 9.29 14.38
N SER A 368 -5.56 8.20 14.18
CA SER A 368 -5.49 7.02 15.07
C SER A 368 -4.06 6.45 15.09
N GLY A 369 -3.50 6.27 16.28
CA GLY A 369 -2.14 5.78 16.50
C GLY A 369 -1.13 6.87 16.90
N GLU A 370 -1.48 8.14 16.74
CA GLU A 370 -0.61 9.25 17.16
C GLU A 370 -0.45 9.36 18.67
N ILE A 371 0.70 9.91 19.08
CA ILE A 371 1.10 10.03 20.47
C ILE A 371 1.03 11.50 20.90
N PHE A 372 0.24 11.75 21.94
CA PHE A 372 0.10 13.01 22.65
C PHE A 372 0.71 12.85 24.04
N GLY A 373 1.98 13.23 24.19
CA GLY A 373 2.74 13.02 25.42
C GLY A 373 2.80 11.54 25.81
N SER A 374 2.22 11.20 26.96
CA SER A 374 2.15 9.81 27.44
C SER A 374 0.96 8.98 26.94
N LEU A 375 0.12 9.54 26.06
CA LEU A 375 -1.10 8.91 25.57
C LEU A 375 -1.05 8.64 24.06
N LYS A 376 -1.55 7.48 23.62
CA LYS A 376 -1.78 7.17 22.20
C LYS A 376 -3.26 7.26 21.87
N LEU A 377 -3.63 8.02 20.85
CA LEU A 377 -5.00 8.05 20.34
C LEU A 377 -5.32 6.71 19.66
N ASN A 378 -6.37 6.02 20.09
CA ASN A 378 -6.82 4.79 19.44
C ASN A 378 -7.94 5.05 18.42
N GLY A 379 -8.74 6.10 18.61
CA GLY A 379 -9.87 6.40 17.74
C GLY A 379 -10.84 7.44 18.33
N LEU A 380 -11.92 7.70 17.59
CA LEU A 380 -12.97 8.64 17.97
C LEU A 380 -14.38 8.19 17.53
N LEU A 381 -15.38 8.78 18.18
CA LEU A 381 -16.80 8.72 17.81
C LEU A 381 -17.29 10.15 17.53
N THR A 382 -18.11 10.34 16.50
CA THR A 382 -18.71 11.64 16.17
C THR A 382 -20.18 11.79 16.56
N ASP A 383 -20.68 13.03 16.48
CA ASP A 383 -22.11 13.37 16.68
C ASP A 383 -23.03 12.77 15.62
N ASP A 384 -22.49 12.38 14.46
CA ASP A 384 -23.20 11.60 13.43
C ASP A 384 -23.20 10.08 13.71
N GLY A 385 -22.53 9.64 14.79
CA GLY A 385 -22.45 8.24 15.21
C GLY A 385 -21.44 7.41 14.41
N GLU A 386 -20.55 8.06 13.67
CA GLU A 386 -19.47 7.42 12.92
C GLU A 386 -18.25 7.19 13.80
N VAL A 387 -17.54 6.09 13.57
CA VAL A 387 -16.37 5.67 14.33
C VAL A 387 -15.17 5.58 13.41
N CYS A 388 -14.02 6.08 13.88
CA CYS A 388 -12.72 5.90 13.24
C CYS A 388 -11.69 5.46 14.29
N GLY A 389 -10.75 4.61 13.89
CA GLY A 389 -9.80 3.96 14.81
C GLY A 389 -10.38 2.70 15.48
N GLU A 390 -9.56 2.02 16.29
CA GLU A 390 -9.85 0.72 16.92
C GLU A 390 -10.14 0.79 18.41
#